data_AF-A0A417J7V5-F1
#
_entry.id   AF-A0A417J7V5-F1
#
_cell.length_a   1.000
_cell.length_b   1.000
_cell.length_c   1.000
_cell.angle_alpha   90.00
_cell.angle_beta   90.00
_cell.angle_gamma   90.00
#
_symmetry.space_group_name_H-M   'P 1'
#
loop_
_entity.id
_entity.type
_entity.pdbx_description
1 polymer ?
#
loop_
_entity_poly.entity_id
_entity_poly.type
_entity_poly.pdbx_seq_one_letter_code
_entity_poly.pdbx_strand_id
1 'polypeptide(L)'
;MNGSHAPELTDLLKEITEDIAKYVIKEGQPIILIDEYSWYREVLSLMAKQVNLCDSCILLLENGMEQEAYLLARSQFNNTLWIKYLCEAEEGDNTRLKEFFYQPDINQLRSNQNLKKMIRDFGDTLDERFKGEETITKLNRGSKEIRKILKRENLGESPKSIAELAKQDPILFGMYITLYNEGSKFEHSDISTTKLYRRQAAEGYPTDQVFVFDLGKSNKEGWFKVFQYSQMSLFFAFDSICKRVKERESQLFEATPYGKGAYSEEDFNKILLKFKACMSLCERYENK
;
A
#
# COMPACT_ATOMS: atom_id res chain seq x y z
N MET A 1 -10.38 -0.55 27.34
CA MET A 1 -9.52 -1.06 26.27
C MET A 1 -10.38 -2.00 25.45
N ASN A 2 -10.68 -1.65 24.21
CA ASN A 2 -11.28 -2.59 23.29
C ASN A 2 -10.20 -3.60 22.97
N GLY A 3 -10.40 -4.88 23.30
CA GLY A 3 -9.51 -5.92 22.83
C GLY A 3 -9.70 -6.11 21.32
N SER A 4 -8.66 -6.59 20.63
CA SER A 4 -8.79 -7.13 19.28
C SER A 4 -10.00 -8.07 19.20
N HIS A 5 -10.83 -7.96 18.15
CA HIS A 5 -11.95 -8.89 17.93
C HIS A 5 -11.47 -10.33 17.69
N ALA A 6 -10.20 -10.50 17.30
CA ALA A 6 -9.54 -11.79 17.13
C ALA A 6 -8.03 -11.66 17.43
N PRO A 7 -7.61 -11.71 18.71
CA PRO A 7 -6.21 -11.55 19.11
C PRO A 7 -5.27 -12.54 18.41
N GLU A 8 -5.71 -13.79 18.25
CA GLU A 8 -4.94 -14.83 17.56
C GLU A 8 -4.61 -14.47 16.10
N LEU A 9 -5.50 -13.75 15.41
CA LEU A 9 -5.27 -13.30 14.04
C LEU A 9 -4.25 -12.17 13.98
N THR A 10 -4.36 -11.20 14.89
CA THR A 10 -3.41 -10.08 14.98
C THR A 10 -2.03 -10.53 15.39
N ASP A 11 -1.92 -11.47 16.35
CA ASP A 11 -0.65 -12.03 16.79
C ASP A 11 0.03 -12.80 15.66
N LEU A 12 -0.72 -13.65 14.95
CA LEU A 12 -0.16 -14.40 13.82
C LEU A 12 0.28 -13.48 12.67
N LEU A 13 -0.45 -12.40 12.39
CA LEU A 13 -0.06 -11.45 11.35
C LEU A 13 1.20 -10.65 11.75
N LYS A 14 1.34 -10.28 13.04
CA LYS A 14 2.57 -9.68 13.59
C LYS A 14 3.76 -10.64 13.48
N GLU A 15 3.58 -11.91 13.80
CA GLU A 15 4.64 -12.91 13.62
C GLU A 15 5.08 -13.06 12.15
N ILE A 16 4.16 -12.84 11.20
CA ILE A 16 4.46 -12.87 9.78
C ILE A 16 5.27 -11.62 9.39
N THR A 17 4.87 -10.44 9.84
CA THR A 17 5.61 -9.19 9.55
C THR A 17 7.01 -9.21 10.14
N GLU A 18 7.18 -9.74 11.36
CA GLU A 18 8.49 -9.96 11.99
C GLU A 18 9.38 -10.93 11.18
N ASP A 19 8.83 -12.07 10.74
CA ASP A 19 9.59 -13.02 9.93
C ASP A 19 9.97 -12.41 8.56
N ILE A 20 9.10 -11.62 7.93
CA ILE A 20 9.41 -10.91 6.68
C ILE A 20 10.52 -9.86 6.91
N ALA A 21 10.40 -9.04 7.95
CA ALA A 21 11.40 -8.03 8.31
C ALA A 21 12.77 -8.66 8.51
N LYS A 22 12.82 -9.78 9.23
CA LYS A 22 14.05 -10.48 9.56
C LYS A 22 14.66 -11.24 8.38
N TYR A 23 13.87 -12.04 7.67
CA TYR A 23 14.42 -13.00 6.69
C TYR A 23 14.39 -12.51 5.24
N VAL A 24 13.49 -11.56 4.91
CA VAL A 24 13.33 -11.04 3.55
C VAL A 24 13.94 -9.66 3.41
N ILE A 25 13.51 -8.72 4.25
CA ILE A 25 14.02 -7.33 4.24
C ILE A 25 15.42 -7.27 4.87
N LYS A 26 15.73 -8.18 5.79
CA LYS A 26 16.96 -8.21 6.60
C LYS A 26 17.18 -6.92 7.35
N GLU A 27 16.15 -6.47 8.07
CA GLU A 27 16.20 -5.26 8.87
C GLU A 27 17.45 -5.22 9.78
N GLY A 28 18.13 -4.07 9.77
CA GLY A 28 19.34 -3.85 10.55
C GLY A 28 20.61 -4.52 9.99
N GLN A 29 20.53 -5.24 8.86
CA GLN A 29 21.68 -5.87 8.23
C GLN A 29 22.07 -5.17 6.91
N PRO A 30 23.37 -5.07 6.59
CA PRO A 30 23.80 -4.53 5.31
C PRO A 30 23.45 -5.48 4.16
N ILE A 31 22.90 -4.94 3.08
CA ILE A 31 22.67 -5.64 1.82
C ILE A 31 23.57 -5.00 0.76
N ILE A 32 24.36 -5.82 0.07
CA ILE A 32 25.16 -5.40 -1.09
C ILE A 32 24.44 -5.90 -2.33
N LEU A 33 24.02 -4.96 -3.19
CA LEU A 33 23.41 -5.24 -4.49
C LEU A 33 24.33 -4.73 -5.59
N ILE A 34 24.55 -5.54 -6.62
CA ILE A 34 25.15 -5.08 -7.88
C ILE A 34 24.08 -4.39 -8.74
N ASP A 35 24.48 -3.51 -9.65
CA ASP A 35 23.59 -2.59 -10.37
C ASP A 35 22.46 -3.29 -11.13
N GLU A 36 22.69 -4.52 -11.59
CA GLU A 36 21.73 -5.38 -12.27
C GLU A 36 20.51 -5.74 -11.40
N TYR A 37 20.62 -5.65 -10.07
CA TYR A 37 19.53 -5.90 -9.11
C TYR A 37 18.92 -4.61 -8.55
N SER A 38 19.08 -3.48 -9.24
CA SER A 38 18.48 -2.21 -8.83
C SER A 38 16.96 -2.28 -8.65
N TRP A 39 16.25 -3.11 -9.42
CA TRP A 39 14.82 -3.38 -9.23
C TRP A 39 14.52 -3.98 -7.85
N TYR A 40 15.40 -4.83 -7.35
CA TYR A 40 15.20 -5.56 -6.11
C TYR A 40 15.33 -4.65 -4.89
N ARG A 41 16.22 -3.65 -4.96
CA ARG A 41 16.29 -2.55 -3.96
C ARG A 41 14.93 -1.86 -3.80
N GLU A 42 14.29 -1.51 -4.92
CA GLU A 42 13.00 -0.82 -4.90
C GLU A 42 11.89 -1.73 -4.37
N VAL A 43 11.90 -3.01 -4.76
CA VAL A 43 10.95 -4.01 -4.24
C VAL A 43 11.10 -4.22 -2.74
N LEU A 44 12.33 -4.34 -2.21
CA LEU A 44 12.58 -4.44 -0.77
C LEU A 44 12.16 -3.16 -0.03
N SER A 45 12.37 -1.99 -0.64
CA SER A 45 11.92 -0.70 -0.07
C SER A 45 10.39 -0.63 0.02
N LEU A 46 9.70 -1.08 -1.02
CA LEU A 46 8.24 -1.21 -1.01
C LEU A 46 7.76 -2.24 0.02
N MET A 47 8.47 -3.37 0.16
CA MET A 47 8.13 -4.40 1.15
C MET A 47 8.36 -3.91 2.58
N ALA A 48 9.40 -3.14 2.85
CA ALA A 48 9.62 -2.50 4.15
C ALA A 48 8.48 -1.52 4.49
N LYS A 49 8.05 -0.72 3.52
CA LYS A 49 6.85 0.12 3.68
C LYS A 49 5.59 -0.73 3.88
N GLN A 50 5.46 -1.87 3.21
CA GLN A 50 4.34 -2.80 3.36
C GLN A 50 4.23 -3.33 4.79
N VAL A 51 5.35 -3.78 5.37
CA VAL A 51 5.44 -4.25 6.76
C VAL A 51 5.01 -3.15 7.73
N ASN A 52 5.59 -1.95 7.62
CA ASN A 52 5.24 -0.83 8.50
C ASN A 52 3.75 -0.45 8.42
N LEU A 53 3.17 -0.45 7.22
CA LEU A 53 1.75 -0.16 7.04
C LEU A 53 0.86 -1.27 7.62
N CYS A 54 1.28 -2.54 7.52
CA CYS A 54 0.56 -3.67 8.10
C CYS A 54 0.57 -3.60 9.63
N ASP A 55 1.73 -3.37 10.25
CA ASP A 55 1.85 -3.21 11.71
C ASP A 55 1.01 -2.03 12.22
N SER A 56 1.05 -0.91 11.50
CA SER A 56 0.21 0.26 11.82
C SER A 56 -1.28 -0.04 11.68
N CYS A 57 -1.67 -0.82 10.66
CA CYS A 57 -3.05 -1.24 10.47
C CYS A 57 -3.52 -2.14 11.62
N ILE A 58 -2.69 -3.09 12.04
CA ILE A 58 -2.99 -3.98 13.18
C ILE A 58 -3.15 -3.16 14.47
N LEU A 59 -2.25 -2.20 14.73
CA LEU A 59 -2.34 -1.34 15.91
C LEU A 59 -3.65 -0.55 15.95
N LEU A 60 -4.09 0.01 14.81
CA LEU A 60 -5.35 0.74 14.72
C LEU A 60 -6.56 -0.19 14.94
N LEU A 61 -6.51 -1.39 14.36
CA LEU A 61 -7.53 -2.43 14.55
C LEU A 61 -7.64 -2.88 16.01
N GLU A 62 -6.52 -3.02 16.72
CA GLU A 62 -6.50 -3.33 18.16
C GLU A 62 -7.11 -2.22 19.03
N ASN A 63 -7.19 -0.99 18.51
CA ASN A 63 -7.78 0.15 19.19
C ASN A 63 -9.21 0.48 18.71
N GLY A 64 -9.80 -0.33 17.84
CA GLY A 64 -11.14 -0.10 17.30
C GLY A 64 -11.22 1.05 16.29
N MET A 65 -10.10 1.39 15.63
CA MET A 65 -9.99 2.48 14.65
C MET A 65 -10.06 1.92 13.23
N GLU A 66 -11.14 1.20 12.91
CA GLU A 66 -11.24 0.48 11.62
C GLU A 66 -11.26 1.44 10.42
N GLN A 67 -11.83 2.64 10.56
CA GLN A 67 -11.93 3.60 9.47
C GLN A 67 -10.55 4.14 9.08
N GLU A 68 -9.73 4.50 10.07
CA GLU A 68 -8.35 4.94 9.87
C GLU A 68 -7.47 3.79 9.36
N ALA A 69 -7.66 2.59 9.91
CA ALA A 69 -6.98 1.39 9.44
C ALA A 69 -7.30 1.08 7.97
N TYR A 70 -8.53 1.34 7.52
CA TYR A 70 -8.94 1.18 6.13
C TYR A 70 -8.10 2.05 5.17
N LEU A 71 -7.78 3.28 5.56
CA LEU A 71 -6.93 4.17 4.76
C LEU A 71 -5.51 3.60 4.61
N LEU A 72 -4.98 3.00 5.68
CA LEU A 72 -3.69 2.30 5.63
C LEU A 72 -3.76 1.04 4.77
N ALA A 73 -4.84 0.27 4.84
CA ALA A 73 -5.06 -0.91 4.01
C ALA A 73 -5.08 -0.55 2.50
N ARG A 74 -5.63 0.61 2.12
CA ARG A 74 -5.53 1.11 0.74
C ARG A 74 -4.11 1.45 0.32
N SER A 75 -3.33 2.05 1.23
CA SER A 75 -1.91 2.32 0.98
C SER A 75 -1.10 1.02 0.82
N GLN A 76 -1.40 0.00 1.64
CA GLN A 76 -0.82 -1.34 1.50
C GLN A 76 -1.15 -1.96 0.14
N PHE A 77 -2.41 -1.90 -0.27
CA PHE A 77 -2.84 -2.44 -1.56
C PHE A 77 -2.10 -1.77 -2.74
N ASN A 78 -1.91 -0.45 -2.70
CA ASN A 78 -1.15 0.26 -3.73
C ASN A 78 0.32 -0.19 -3.81
N ASN A 79 0.96 -0.41 -2.65
CA ASN A 79 2.31 -0.94 -2.60
C ASN A 79 2.37 -2.38 -3.16
N THR A 80 1.41 -3.24 -2.80
CA THR A 80 1.30 -4.62 -3.33
C THR A 80 1.27 -4.65 -4.85
N LEU A 81 0.50 -3.76 -5.45
CA LEU A 81 0.40 -3.64 -6.91
C LEU A 81 1.74 -3.26 -7.56
N TRP A 82 2.50 -2.34 -6.96
CA TRP A 82 3.82 -1.98 -7.45
C TRP A 82 4.83 -3.10 -7.26
N ILE A 83 4.82 -3.80 -6.11
CA ILE A 83 5.68 -4.95 -5.86
C ILE A 83 5.43 -6.02 -6.93
N LYS A 84 4.17 -6.42 -7.13
CA LYS A 84 3.80 -7.39 -8.16
C LYS A 84 4.25 -6.94 -9.55
N TYR A 85 3.98 -5.68 -9.89
CA TYR A 85 4.34 -5.12 -11.18
C TYR A 85 5.85 -5.21 -11.44
N LEU A 86 6.69 -4.87 -10.46
CA LEU A 86 8.14 -4.95 -10.57
C LEU A 86 8.66 -6.40 -10.63
N CYS A 87 8.11 -7.30 -9.81
CA CYS A 87 8.53 -8.72 -9.78
C CYS A 87 8.27 -9.46 -11.10
N GLU A 88 7.28 -9.02 -11.87
CA GLU A 88 6.93 -9.63 -13.15
C GLU A 88 7.80 -9.19 -14.34
N ALA A 89 8.68 -8.18 -14.18
CA ALA A 89 9.57 -7.71 -15.25
C ALA A 89 10.38 -8.85 -15.87
N GLU A 90 10.63 -8.83 -17.19
CA GLU A 90 11.47 -9.86 -17.81
C GLU A 90 12.95 -9.65 -17.46
N GLU A 91 13.76 -10.71 -17.53
CA GLU A 91 15.20 -10.59 -17.30
C GLU A 91 15.83 -9.64 -18.33
N GLY A 92 16.57 -8.64 -17.86
CA GLY A 92 17.13 -7.59 -18.70
C GLY A 92 16.15 -6.48 -19.12
N ASP A 93 14.85 -6.59 -18.81
CA ASP A 93 13.86 -5.54 -19.08
C ASP A 93 13.70 -4.57 -17.90
N ASN A 94 14.28 -3.39 -18.05
CA ASN A 94 14.18 -2.32 -17.05
C ASN A 94 12.97 -1.39 -17.25
N THR A 95 12.07 -1.68 -18.20
CA THR A 95 10.92 -0.81 -18.51
C THR A 95 10.04 -0.60 -17.28
N ARG A 96 9.64 -1.68 -16.60
CA ARG A 96 8.78 -1.59 -15.41
C ARG A 96 9.44 -0.82 -14.26
N LEU A 97 10.75 -1.00 -14.07
CA LEU A 97 11.54 -0.26 -13.09
C LEU A 97 11.57 1.24 -13.40
N LYS A 98 11.86 1.60 -14.66
CA LYS A 98 11.84 3.00 -15.10
C LYS A 98 10.46 3.62 -14.91
N GLU A 99 9.40 2.92 -15.31
CA GLU A 99 8.04 3.40 -15.14
C GLU A 99 7.68 3.67 -13.67
N PHE A 100 8.12 2.82 -12.75
CA PHE A 100 7.97 3.06 -11.31
C PHE A 100 8.82 4.25 -10.84
N PHE A 101 10.11 4.26 -11.17
CA PHE A 101 11.08 5.26 -10.72
C PHE A 101 10.69 6.68 -11.13
N TYR A 102 10.11 6.85 -12.32
CA TYR A 102 9.70 8.15 -12.86
C TYR A 102 8.23 8.53 -12.56
N GLN A 103 7.47 7.73 -11.78
CA GLN A 103 6.14 8.15 -11.32
C GLN A 103 6.14 9.50 -10.57
N PRO A 104 7.11 9.84 -9.70
CA PRO A 104 7.14 11.14 -9.02
C PRO A 104 7.22 12.31 -10.00
N ASP A 105 8.04 12.18 -11.03
CA ASP A 105 8.21 13.17 -12.10
C ASP A 105 6.91 13.35 -12.91
N ILE A 106 6.28 12.23 -13.31
CA ILE A 106 5.00 12.26 -14.03
C ILE A 106 3.90 12.88 -13.17
N ASN A 107 3.84 12.55 -11.88
CA ASN A 107 2.90 13.14 -10.94
C ASN A 107 3.15 14.64 -10.75
N GLN A 108 4.42 15.07 -10.70
CA GLN A 108 4.76 16.48 -10.62
C GLN A 108 4.35 17.25 -11.88
N LEU A 109 4.46 16.65 -13.09
CA LEU A 109 3.94 17.25 -14.31
C LEU A 109 2.43 17.49 -14.23
N ARG A 110 1.67 16.49 -13.77
CA ARG A 110 0.22 16.62 -13.58
C ARG A 110 -0.13 17.68 -12.54
N SER A 111 0.57 17.70 -11.41
CA SER A 111 0.40 18.72 -10.37
C SER A 111 0.69 20.13 -10.90
N ASN A 112 1.76 20.32 -11.67
CA ASN A 112 2.06 21.61 -12.29
C ASN A 112 0.95 22.07 -13.25
N GLN A 113 0.38 21.14 -14.02
CA GLN A 113 -0.73 21.44 -14.94
C GLN A 113 -2.00 21.81 -14.17
N ASN A 114 -2.33 21.08 -13.10
CA ASN A 114 -3.47 21.39 -12.23
C ASN A 114 -3.32 22.75 -11.56
N LEU A 115 -2.13 23.07 -11.00
CA LEU A 115 -1.86 24.36 -10.38
C LEU A 115 -1.99 25.51 -11.38
N LYS A 116 -1.45 25.35 -12.60
CA LYS A 116 -1.64 26.35 -13.66
C LYS A 116 -3.11 26.54 -14.01
N LYS A 117 -3.87 25.46 -14.11
CA LYS A 117 -5.31 25.52 -14.34
C LYS A 117 -6.01 26.27 -13.20
N MET A 118 -5.68 25.98 -11.94
CA MET A 118 -6.23 26.69 -10.79
C MET A 118 -5.90 28.19 -10.80
N ILE A 119 -4.65 28.56 -11.08
CA ILE A 119 -4.23 29.97 -11.18
C ILE A 119 -4.99 30.69 -12.28
N ARG A 120 -5.19 30.04 -13.42
CA ARG A 120 -5.93 30.62 -14.55
C ARG A 120 -7.43 30.76 -14.24
N ASP A 121 -8.03 29.73 -13.66
CA ASP A 121 -9.48 29.63 -13.49
C ASP A 121 -9.97 30.37 -12.22
N PHE A 122 -9.10 30.54 -11.21
CA PHE A 122 -9.45 31.09 -9.88
C PHE A 122 -8.43 32.11 -9.34
N GLY A 123 -7.54 32.64 -10.19
CA GLY A 123 -6.43 33.48 -9.76
C GLY A 123 -6.84 34.74 -8.99
N ASP A 124 -8.00 35.31 -9.27
CA ASP A 124 -8.58 36.43 -8.52
C ASP A 124 -8.83 36.09 -7.03
N THR A 125 -9.22 34.85 -6.74
CA THR A 125 -9.47 34.37 -5.37
C THR A 125 -8.23 33.85 -4.64
N LEU A 126 -7.14 33.59 -5.36
CA LEU A 126 -5.91 33.06 -4.78
C LEU A 126 -5.05 34.16 -4.16
N ASP A 127 -4.40 33.84 -3.04
CA ASP A 127 -3.34 34.66 -2.44
C ASP A 127 -2.19 34.83 -3.45
N GLU A 128 -1.62 36.04 -3.52
CA GLU A 128 -0.55 36.41 -4.47
C GLU A 128 0.63 35.43 -4.47
N ARG A 129 0.95 34.84 -3.31
CA ARG A 129 2.03 33.85 -3.17
C ARG A 129 1.83 32.63 -4.06
N PHE A 130 0.59 32.29 -4.41
CA PHE A 130 0.26 31.12 -5.23
C PHE A 130 0.07 31.42 -6.72
N LYS A 131 0.00 32.71 -7.12
CA LYS A 131 -0.33 33.11 -8.50
C LYS A 131 0.67 34.07 -9.14
N GLY A 132 1.66 34.57 -8.40
CA GLY A 132 2.68 35.47 -8.93
C GLY A 132 3.42 34.90 -10.15
N GLU A 133 3.94 35.79 -11.00
CA GLU A 133 4.65 35.42 -12.24
C GLU A 133 5.85 34.47 -12.00
N GLU A 134 6.52 34.63 -10.85
CA GLU A 134 7.61 33.75 -10.43
C GLU A 134 7.14 32.30 -10.27
N THR A 135 5.95 32.10 -9.68
CA THR A 135 5.34 30.78 -9.50
C THR A 135 5.04 30.14 -10.85
N ILE A 136 4.41 30.88 -11.78
CA ILE A 136 4.13 30.39 -13.13
C ILE A 136 5.43 30.02 -13.86
N THR A 137 6.47 30.83 -13.71
CA THR A 137 7.79 30.60 -14.31
C THR A 137 8.44 29.33 -13.76
N LYS A 138 8.42 29.13 -12.44
CA LYS A 138 8.91 27.91 -11.79
C LYS A 138 8.16 26.66 -12.28
N LEU A 139 6.84 26.71 -12.36
CA LEU A 139 6.02 25.61 -12.87
C LEU A 139 6.35 25.29 -14.35
N ASN A 140 6.54 26.31 -15.19
CA ASN A 140 6.96 26.15 -16.59
C ASN A 140 8.33 25.48 -16.71
N ARG A 141 9.31 25.99 -15.97
CA ARG A 141 10.67 25.46 -15.97
C ARG A 141 10.72 24.01 -15.49
N GLY A 142 10.11 23.72 -14.35
CA GLY A 142 10.06 22.36 -13.80
C GLY A 142 9.38 21.39 -14.76
N SER A 143 8.25 21.77 -15.39
CA SER A 143 7.61 20.92 -16.39
C SER A 143 8.49 20.68 -17.64
N LYS A 144 9.27 21.67 -18.07
CA LYS A 144 10.18 21.51 -19.22
C LYS A 144 11.33 20.56 -18.89
N GLU A 145 11.89 20.68 -17.69
CA GLU A 145 12.98 19.81 -17.21
C GLU A 145 12.51 18.35 -17.11
N ILE A 146 11.34 18.10 -16.50
CA ILE A 146 10.78 16.74 -16.40
C ILE A 146 10.52 16.14 -17.79
N ARG A 147 9.88 16.88 -18.71
CA ARG A 147 9.63 16.35 -20.07
C ARG A 147 10.91 16.00 -20.82
N LYS A 148 12.01 16.73 -20.59
CA LYS A 148 13.32 16.40 -21.16
C LYS A 148 13.85 15.08 -20.62
N ILE A 149 13.67 14.83 -19.32
CA ILE A 149 14.05 13.57 -18.67
C ILE A 149 13.22 12.42 -19.22
N LEU A 150 11.88 12.53 -19.22
CA LEU A 150 10.99 11.47 -19.73
C LEU A 150 11.26 11.14 -21.20
N LYS A 151 11.50 12.15 -22.04
CA LYS A 151 11.88 11.94 -23.45
C LYS A 151 13.22 11.22 -23.60
N ARG A 152 14.22 11.53 -22.77
CA ARG A 152 15.52 10.85 -22.77
C ARG A 152 15.36 9.37 -22.40
N GLU A 153 14.46 9.07 -21.47
CA GLU A 153 14.21 7.71 -20.98
C GLU A 153 13.17 6.93 -21.81
N ASN A 154 12.62 7.55 -22.86
CA ASN A 154 11.55 6.98 -23.69
C ASN A 154 10.27 6.63 -22.91
N LEU A 155 9.86 7.50 -21.99
CA LEU A 155 8.66 7.33 -21.15
C LEU A 155 7.55 8.29 -21.53
N GLY A 156 6.30 7.85 -21.34
CA GLY A 156 5.11 8.68 -21.50
C GLY A 156 4.90 9.65 -20.32
N GLU A 157 4.04 10.65 -20.53
CA GLU A 157 3.64 11.64 -19.49
C GLU A 157 2.39 11.20 -18.70
N SER A 158 1.85 10.02 -18.97
CA SER A 158 0.64 9.51 -18.29
C SER A 158 1.04 8.71 -17.05
N PRO A 159 0.50 9.04 -15.85
CA PRO A 159 0.78 8.26 -14.66
C PRO A 159 0.15 6.88 -14.80
N LYS A 160 0.82 5.87 -14.23
CA LYS A 160 0.23 4.53 -14.17
C LYS A 160 -0.80 4.52 -13.05
N SER A 161 -2.04 4.25 -13.40
CA SER A 161 -3.14 4.22 -12.44
C SER A 161 -3.16 2.91 -11.65
N ILE A 162 -3.68 3.00 -10.43
CA ILE A 162 -3.93 1.83 -9.58
C ILE A 162 -4.86 0.83 -10.27
N ALA A 163 -5.86 1.32 -11.02
CA ALA A 163 -6.75 0.48 -11.80
C ALA A 163 -6.01 -0.31 -12.90
N GLU A 164 -5.06 0.31 -13.61
CA GLU A 164 -4.24 -0.37 -14.63
C GLU A 164 -3.34 -1.43 -14.02
N LEU A 165 -2.75 -1.16 -12.85
CA LEU A 165 -1.95 -2.14 -12.13
C LEU A 165 -2.81 -3.32 -11.65
N ALA A 166 -3.98 -3.05 -11.09
CA ALA A 166 -4.87 -4.08 -10.54
C ALA A 166 -5.45 -5.01 -11.63
N LYS A 167 -5.71 -4.50 -12.83
CA LYS A 167 -6.27 -5.28 -13.96
C LYS A 167 -5.39 -6.44 -14.43
N GLN A 168 -4.13 -6.49 -14.00
CA GLN A 168 -3.20 -7.57 -14.35
C GLN A 168 -3.54 -8.90 -13.64
N ASP A 169 -4.38 -8.86 -12.60
CA ASP A 169 -4.74 -10.02 -11.80
C ASP A 169 -6.22 -9.94 -11.37
N PRO A 170 -7.06 -10.96 -11.69
CA PRO A 170 -8.48 -10.91 -11.37
C PRO A 170 -8.81 -10.72 -9.90
N ILE A 171 -8.00 -11.30 -8.99
CA ILE A 171 -8.24 -11.19 -7.55
C ILE A 171 -7.91 -9.77 -7.09
N LEU A 172 -6.76 -9.23 -7.52
CA LEU A 172 -6.37 -7.85 -7.20
C LEU A 172 -7.31 -6.83 -7.83
N PHE A 173 -7.87 -7.10 -9.01
CA PHE A 173 -8.89 -6.24 -9.60
C PHE A 173 -10.19 -6.25 -8.79
N GLY A 174 -10.62 -7.41 -8.28
CA GLY A 174 -11.74 -7.51 -7.34
C GLY A 174 -11.49 -6.74 -6.03
N MET A 175 -10.28 -6.86 -5.47
CA MET A 175 -9.85 -6.07 -4.31
C MET A 175 -9.90 -4.57 -4.62
N TYR A 176 -9.38 -4.12 -5.76
CA TYR A 176 -9.42 -2.72 -6.17
C TYR A 176 -10.85 -2.16 -6.17
N ILE A 177 -11.80 -2.87 -6.81
CA ILE A 177 -13.20 -2.43 -6.90
C ILE A 177 -13.80 -2.23 -5.50
N THR A 178 -13.59 -3.20 -4.60
CA THR A 178 -14.16 -3.16 -3.25
C THR A 178 -13.46 -2.13 -2.36
N LEU A 179 -12.12 -2.15 -2.32
CA LEU A 179 -11.30 -1.23 -1.53
C LEU A 179 -11.56 0.23 -1.88
N TYR A 180 -11.59 0.57 -3.16
CA TYR A 180 -11.72 1.97 -3.59
C TYR A 180 -13.14 2.50 -3.51
N ASN A 181 -14.16 1.67 -3.76
CA ASN A 181 -15.55 2.10 -3.64
C ASN A 181 -15.91 2.44 -2.18
N GLU A 182 -15.52 1.58 -1.24
CA GLU A 182 -15.82 1.80 0.18
C GLU A 182 -14.86 2.77 0.84
N GLY A 183 -13.57 2.71 0.50
CA GLY A 183 -12.55 3.63 1.00
C GLY A 183 -12.87 5.10 0.75
N SER A 184 -13.49 5.39 -0.39
CA SER A 184 -13.96 6.74 -0.75
C SER A 184 -14.93 7.32 0.28
N LYS A 185 -15.80 6.49 0.87
CA LYS A 185 -16.79 6.92 1.88
C LYS A 185 -16.12 7.33 3.19
N PHE A 186 -15.04 6.64 3.58
CA PHE A 186 -14.27 6.98 4.78
C PHE A 186 -13.43 8.24 4.54
N GLU A 187 -12.71 8.30 3.41
CA GLU A 187 -11.80 9.41 3.08
C GLU A 187 -12.52 10.75 2.89
N HIS A 188 -13.70 10.74 2.25
CA HIS A 188 -14.46 11.95 1.96
C HIS A 188 -15.47 12.33 3.05
N SER A 189 -15.33 11.76 4.25
CA SER A 189 -16.20 12.07 5.39
C SER A 189 -17.69 11.95 5.03
N ASP A 190 -18.05 10.87 4.34
CA ASP A 190 -19.45 10.61 3.99
C ASP A 190 -20.32 10.63 5.27
N ILE A 191 -21.50 11.23 5.17
CA ILE A 191 -22.35 11.39 6.35
C ILE A 191 -22.76 10.04 6.96
N SER A 192 -22.82 8.98 6.15
CA SER A 192 -23.11 7.63 6.62
C SER A 192 -21.99 7.02 7.46
N THR A 193 -20.73 7.38 7.21
CA THR A 193 -19.55 6.88 7.96
C THR A 193 -19.27 7.72 9.20
N THR A 194 -19.41 9.04 9.09
CA THR A 194 -19.22 9.97 10.23
C THR A 194 -20.29 9.83 11.32
N LYS A 195 -21.51 9.39 10.97
CA LYS A 195 -22.56 9.06 11.95
C LYS A 195 -22.22 7.85 12.83
N LEU A 196 -21.25 7.01 12.44
CA LEU A 196 -20.90 5.81 13.20
C LEU A 196 -20.36 6.12 14.60
N TYR A 197 -19.75 7.29 14.79
CA TYR A 197 -19.29 7.80 16.09
C TYR A 197 -20.40 8.13 17.08
N ARG A 198 -21.68 8.09 16.66
CA ARG A 198 -22.82 8.36 17.52
C ARG A 198 -23.33 7.05 18.12
N ARG A 199 -23.65 7.09 19.42
CA ARG A 199 -24.36 6.04 20.14
C ARG A 199 -25.68 6.59 20.69
N GLN A 200 -26.73 5.78 20.63
CA GLN A 200 -28.03 6.14 21.18
C GLN A 200 -27.89 6.47 22.67
N ALA A 201 -28.41 7.64 23.05
CA ALA A 201 -28.33 8.13 24.42
C ALA A 201 -29.66 7.99 25.18
N ALA A 202 -30.79 7.87 24.48
CA ALA A 202 -32.11 7.65 25.07
C ALA A 202 -32.96 6.73 24.17
N GLU A 203 -33.66 5.78 24.79
CA GLU A 203 -34.59 4.90 24.10
C GLU A 203 -35.78 5.69 23.53
N GLY A 204 -36.28 5.30 22.35
CA GLY A 204 -37.37 6.02 21.66
C GLY A 204 -36.96 7.29 20.91
N TYR A 205 -35.72 7.78 21.06
CA TYR A 205 -35.20 8.93 20.32
C TYR A 205 -34.19 8.52 19.24
N PRO A 206 -34.25 9.11 18.03
CA PRO A 206 -33.29 8.81 16.97
C PRO A 206 -31.91 9.40 17.30
N THR A 207 -30.85 8.72 16.85
CA THR A 207 -29.44 9.12 17.05
C THR A 207 -29.05 10.40 16.31
N ASP A 208 -29.92 10.92 15.44
CA ASP A 208 -29.74 12.24 14.82
C ASP A 208 -30.22 13.38 15.72
N GLN A 209 -30.96 13.08 16.79
CA GLN A 209 -31.50 14.07 17.74
C GLN A 209 -30.86 13.94 19.12
N VAL A 210 -30.75 12.72 19.65
CA VAL A 210 -30.25 12.46 21.02
C VAL A 210 -29.19 11.37 20.98
N PHE A 211 -27.92 11.77 21.15
CA PHE A 211 -26.77 10.87 21.05
C PHE A 211 -25.62 11.28 21.97
N VAL A 212 -24.73 10.33 22.23
CA VAL A 212 -23.40 10.59 22.78
C VAL A 212 -22.35 10.16 21.77
N PHE A 213 -21.21 10.85 21.75
CA PHE A 213 -20.07 10.41 20.96
C PHE A 213 -19.38 9.23 21.65
N ASP A 214 -19.11 8.20 20.87
CA ASP A 214 -18.38 7.01 21.27
C ASP A 214 -17.19 6.81 20.34
N LEU A 215 -16.05 7.37 20.75
CA LEU A 215 -14.78 7.27 20.03
C LEU A 215 -14.14 5.90 20.19
N GLY A 216 -14.63 5.09 21.14
CA GLY A 216 -14.19 3.71 21.36
C GLY A 216 -15.14 2.70 20.70
N LYS A 217 -16.06 3.12 19.85
CA LYS A 217 -16.96 2.18 19.19
C LYS A 217 -16.23 1.44 18.07
N SER A 218 -16.01 0.15 18.29
CA SER A 218 -15.40 -0.73 17.30
C SER A 218 -16.47 -1.51 16.52
N ASN A 219 -16.32 -1.59 15.20
CA ASN A 219 -17.20 -2.36 14.32
C ASN A 219 -16.54 -3.70 13.96
N LYS A 220 -17.09 -4.82 14.46
CA LYS A 220 -16.58 -6.17 14.18
C LYS A 220 -16.49 -6.51 12.68
N GLU A 221 -17.51 -6.20 11.90
CA GLU A 221 -17.53 -6.46 10.45
C GLU A 221 -16.48 -5.62 9.73
N GLY A 222 -16.41 -4.33 10.04
CA GLY A 222 -15.38 -3.42 9.53
C GLY A 222 -13.97 -3.88 9.91
N TRP A 223 -13.81 -4.43 11.11
CA TRP A 223 -12.54 -4.93 11.63
C TRP A 223 -12.05 -6.11 10.80
N PHE A 224 -12.88 -7.14 10.62
CA PHE A 224 -12.51 -8.33 9.84
C PHE A 224 -12.21 -7.99 8.39
N LYS A 225 -13.00 -7.09 7.80
CA LYS A 225 -12.79 -6.63 6.44
C LYS A 225 -11.45 -5.94 6.24
N VAL A 226 -11.11 -5.01 7.13
CA VAL A 226 -9.82 -4.29 7.06
C VAL A 226 -8.65 -5.23 7.35
N PHE A 227 -8.81 -6.13 8.32
CA PHE A 227 -7.82 -7.17 8.61
C PHE A 227 -7.52 -8.02 7.37
N GLN A 228 -8.57 -8.51 6.69
CA GLN A 228 -8.44 -9.30 5.46
C GLN A 228 -7.74 -8.52 4.36
N TYR A 229 -8.10 -7.25 4.13
CA TYR A 229 -7.42 -6.44 3.13
C TYR A 229 -5.93 -6.25 3.43
N SER A 230 -5.57 -6.02 4.69
CA SER A 230 -4.16 -5.91 5.10
C SER A 230 -3.42 -7.24 4.92
N GLN A 231 -4.00 -8.34 5.41
CA GLN A 231 -3.45 -9.68 5.28
C GLN A 231 -3.24 -10.08 3.82
N MET A 232 -4.27 -9.92 2.97
CA MET A 232 -4.19 -10.25 1.54
C MET A 232 -3.16 -9.39 0.82
N SER A 233 -3.12 -8.08 1.12
CA SER A 233 -2.14 -7.18 0.51
C SER A 233 -0.70 -7.58 0.87
N LEU A 234 -0.43 -7.89 2.14
CA LEU A 234 0.87 -8.40 2.58
C LEU A 234 1.22 -9.75 1.94
N PHE A 235 0.25 -10.68 1.87
CA PHE A 235 0.41 -11.97 1.22
C PHE A 235 0.80 -11.83 -0.25
N PHE A 236 0.03 -11.09 -1.05
CA PHE A 236 0.30 -10.94 -2.49
C PHE A 236 1.62 -10.22 -2.79
N ALA A 237 2.01 -9.27 -1.92
CA ALA A 237 3.31 -8.62 -2.02
C ALA A 237 4.44 -9.64 -1.79
N PHE A 238 4.36 -10.40 -0.70
CA PHE A 238 5.35 -11.42 -0.37
C PHE A 238 5.39 -12.55 -1.41
N ASP A 239 4.24 -13.05 -1.84
CA ASP A 239 4.11 -14.11 -2.84
C ASP A 239 4.73 -13.71 -4.19
N SER A 240 4.57 -12.45 -4.61
CA SER A 240 5.20 -11.93 -5.83
C SER A 240 6.73 -11.97 -5.74
N ILE A 241 7.30 -11.58 -4.60
CA ILE A 241 8.74 -11.66 -4.33
C ILE A 241 9.17 -13.13 -4.30
N CYS A 242 8.46 -13.98 -3.56
CA CYS A 242 8.76 -15.39 -3.43
C CYS A 242 8.79 -16.10 -4.79
N LYS A 243 7.77 -15.89 -5.63
CA LYS A 243 7.70 -16.46 -6.99
C LYS A 243 8.85 -15.98 -7.85
N ARG A 244 9.11 -14.66 -7.88
CA ARG A 244 10.22 -14.11 -8.66
C ARG A 244 11.55 -14.74 -8.24
N VAL A 245 11.82 -14.79 -6.93
CA VAL A 245 13.09 -15.34 -6.42
C VAL A 245 13.19 -16.83 -6.73
N LYS A 246 12.15 -17.62 -6.51
CA LYS A 246 12.18 -19.07 -6.78
C LYS A 246 12.30 -19.43 -8.25
N GLU A 247 11.60 -18.73 -9.13
CA GLU A 247 11.48 -19.11 -10.54
C GLU A 247 12.58 -18.52 -11.42
N ARG A 248 13.13 -17.35 -11.04
CA ARG A 248 14.05 -16.59 -11.91
C ARG A 248 15.34 -16.16 -11.22
N GLU A 249 15.40 -16.21 -9.90
CA GLU A 249 16.59 -15.78 -9.13
C GLU A 249 17.02 -16.87 -8.13
N SER A 250 16.93 -18.16 -8.51
CA SER A 250 17.17 -19.28 -7.61
C SER A 250 18.58 -19.25 -6.99
N GLN A 251 19.54 -18.64 -7.69
CA GLN A 251 20.89 -18.38 -7.19
C GLN A 251 20.91 -17.60 -5.87
N LEU A 252 19.85 -16.86 -5.54
CA LEU A 252 19.75 -16.17 -4.24
C LEU A 252 19.56 -17.13 -3.06
N PHE A 253 19.14 -18.37 -3.29
CA PHE A 253 19.09 -19.43 -2.26
C PHE A 253 20.37 -20.26 -2.20
N GLU A 254 21.16 -20.25 -3.28
CA GLU A 254 22.31 -21.14 -3.43
C GLU A 254 23.53 -20.61 -2.68
N ALA A 255 24.24 -21.52 -2.00
CA ALA A 255 25.53 -21.18 -1.42
C ALA A 255 26.58 -20.99 -2.54
N THR A 256 27.40 -19.96 -2.39
CA THR A 256 28.57 -19.76 -3.24
C THR A 256 29.81 -20.33 -2.54
N PRO A 257 30.94 -20.52 -3.25
CA PRO A 257 32.21 -20.89 -2.61
C PRO A 257 32.68 -19.92 -1.51
N TYR A 258 32.12 -18.70 -1.48
CA TYR A 258 32.53 -17.61 -0.59
C TYR A 258 31.48 -17.25 0.47
N GLY A 259 30.32 -17.92 0.51
CA GLY A 259 29.28 -17.60 1.47
C GLY A 259 27.98 -18.38 1.30
N LYS A 260 27.10 -18.27 2.30
CA LYS A 260 25.72 -18.79 2.21
C LYS A 260 24.91 -18.01 1.18
N GLY A 261 23.83 -18.60 0.70
CA GLY A 261 22.85 -17.90 -0.13
C GLY A 261 22.32 -16.65 0.57
N ALA A 262 21.87 -15.68 -0.23
CA ALA A 262 21.26 -14.47 0.30
C ALA A 262 20.01 -14.80 1.14
N TYR A 263 19.25 -15.82 0.76
CA TYR A 263 18.04 -16.25 1.45
C TYR A 263 18.07 -17.74 1.76
N SER A 264 17.20 -18.15 2.69
CA SER A 264 16.85 -19.55 2.91
C SER A 264 15.50 -19.84 2.27
N GLU A 265 15.41 -20.90 1.47
CA GLU A 265 14.12 -21.34 0.95
C GLU A 265 13.18 -21.81 2.08
N GLU A 266 13.74 -22.36 3.16
CA GLU A 266 13.00 -22.77 4.35
C GLU A 266 12.29 -21.58 5.01
N ASP A 267 12.97 -20.43 5.13
CA ASP A 267 12.38 -19.22 5.73
C ASP A 267 11.21 -18.71 4.87
N PHE A 268 11.36 -18.71 3.55
CA PHE A 268 10.28 -18.33 2.64
C PHE A 268 9.09 -19.28 2.75
N ASN A 269 9.35 -20.59 2.79
CA ASN A 269 8.31 -21.61 2.94
C ASN A 269 7.59 -21.50 4.29
N LYS A 270 8.32 -21.22 5.37
CA LYS A 270 7.75 -20.98 6.70
C LYS A 270 6.79 -19.79 6.71
N ILE A 271 7.17 -18.67 6.08
CA ILE A 271 6.30 -17.49 5.96
C ILE A 271 5.03 -17.84 5.15
N LEU A 272 5.16 -18.54 4.02
CA LEU A 272 3.99 -19.01 3.24
C LEU A 272 3.05 -19.91 4.07
N LEU A 273 3.59 -20.80 4.90
CA LEU A 273 2.80 -21.66 5.78
C LEU A 273 2.05 -20.84 6.83
N LYS A 274 2.69 -19.82 7.42
CA LYS A 274 2.03 -18.91 8.35
C LYS A 274 0.89 -18.13 7.70
N PHE A 275 1.07 -17.64 6.46
CA PHE A 275 -0.02 -17.02 5.71
C PHE A 275 -1.21 -17.98 5.51
N LYS A 276 -0.94 -19.24 5.11
CA LYS A 276 -2.00 -20.27 4.98
C LYS A 276 -2.73 -20.51 6.29
N ALA A 277 -2.00 -20.60 7.40
CA ALA A 277 -2.60 -20.75 8.72
C ALA A 277 -3.47 -19.53 9.09
N CYS A 278 -3.00 -18.33 8.77
CA CYS A 278 -3.71 -17.08 9.03
C CYS A 278 -5.00 -16.97 8.21
N MET A 279 -4.97 -17.35 6.93
CA MET A 279 -6.16 -17.38 6.07
C MET A 279 -7.19 -18.39 6.59
N SER A 280 -6.75 -19.61 6.92
CA SER A 280 -7.63 -20.64 7.50
C SER A 280 -8.21 -20.25 8.87
N LEU A 281 -7.45 -19.49 9.67
CA LEU A 281 -7.97 -18.95 10.92
C LEU A 281 -9.04 -17.87 10.63
N CYS A 282 -8.82 -17.00 9.64
CA CYS A 282 -9.79 -15.97 9.26
C CYS A 282 -11.12 -16.57 8.80
N GLU A 283 -11.09 -17.59 7.93
CA GLU A 283 -12.29 -18.32 7.48
C GLU A 283 -13.07 -18.93 8.64
N ARG A 284 -12.39 -19.41 9.70
CA ARG A 284 -13.05 -19.93 10.90
C ARG A 284 -13.76 -18.86 11.71
N TYR A 285 -13.32 -17.60 11.65
CA TYR A 285 -14.01 -16.48 12.29
C TYR A 285 -15.21 -15.99 11.49
N GLU A 286 -15.17 -16.08 10.15
CA GLU A 286 -16.31 -15.71 9.29
C GLU A 286 -17.48 -16.70 9.39
N ASN A 287 -17.18 -17.98 9.64
CA ASN A 287 -18.18 -19.03 9.79
C ASN A 287 -18.78 -19.15 11.20
N LYS A 288 -18.49 -18.19 12.10
CA LYS A 288 -18.99 -18.12 13.49
C LYS A 288 -19.88 -16.91 13.70
#